data_AF-A0A7R9TQ87-F1
#
_entry.id   AF-A0A7R9TQ87-F1
#
_cell.length_a   1.000
_cell.length_b   1.000
_cell.length_c   1.000
_cell.angle_alpha   90.00
_cell.angle_beta   90.00
_cell.angle_gamma   90.00
#
_symmetry.space_group_name_H-M   'P 1'
#
loop_
_entity.id
_entity.type
_entity.pdbx_description
1 polymer ?
#
loop_
_entity_poly.entity_id
_entity_poly.type
_entity_poly.pdbx_seq_one_letter_code
_entity_poly.pdbx_strand_id
1 'polypeptide(L)'
;AAAVAEAAAAAAKAEKAAIASNFESLLREKGVCGTSRWDRFMSKLSSDERYDAVSVHAERRRMFEKFVRNYVPDEKEEDDSKKKKTPGGGAEDGDVKEKAAKREEERWKREDKVRRERAAEAERIARERRRFQRASAATRFDALLTETVRDPESTWADALPRLRGDVQNRAAVDGPLSEREMRDAFETHVSGLLRKAAADAREALEAKIVAHAASDFLDDEEEEEEE
;
A
#
# COMPACT_ATOMS: atom_id res chain seq x y z
N ALA A 1 -45.31 22.51 -15.22
CA ALA A 1 -44.76 21.94 -16.47
C ALA A 1 -44.06 20.59 -16.24
N ALA A 2 -43.08 20.50 -15.33
CA ALA A 2 -42.32 19.25 -15.09
C ALA A 2 -43.16 18.05 -14.60
N ALA A 3 -44.08 18.26 -13.65
CA ALA A 3 -44.94 17.18 -13.11
C ALA A 3 -45.92 16.59 -14.15
N VAL A 4 -46.35 17.39 -15.14
CA VAL A 4 -47.23 16.94 -16.22
C VAL A 4 -46.44 16.13 -17.27
N ALA A 5 -45.16 16.49 -17.50
CA ALA A 5 -44.27 15.74 -18.37
C ALA A 5 -43.87 14.38 -17.76
N GLU A 6 -43.66 14.32 -16.44
CA GLU A 6 -43.36 13.07 -15.72
C GLU A 6 -44.57 12.11 -15.70
N ALA A 7 -45.78 12.64 -15.47
CA ALA A 7 -47.01 11.85 -15.53
C ALA A 7 -47.30 11.30 -16.94
N ALA A 8 -47.04 12.08 -17.99
CA ALA A 8 -47.16 11.62 -19.38
C ALA A 8 -46.12 10.54 -19.73
N ALA A 9 -44.89 10.64 -19.22
CA ALA A 9 -43.85 9.63 -19.40
C ALA A 9 -44.18 8.32 -18.66
N ALA A 10 -44.79 8.40 -17.47
CA ALA A 10 -45.25 7.24 -16.72
C ALA A 10 -46.41 6.50 -17.41
N ALA A 11 -47.40 7.24 -17.95
CA ALA A 11 -48.51 6.67 -18.70
C ALA A 11 -48.03 5.96 -19.98
N ALA A 12 -47.13 6.60 -20.75
CA ALA A 12 -46.54 5.99 -21.94
C ALA A 12 -45.70 4.74 -21.63
N LYS A 13 -45.07 4.67 -20.46
CA LYS A 13 -44.32 3.48 -20.01
C LYS A 13 -45.27 2.34 -19.60
N ALA A 14 -46.40 2.65 -18.98
CA ALA A 14 -47.42 1.67 -18.61
C ALA A 14 -48.09 1.06 -19.86
N GLU A 15 -48.41 1.87 -20.86
CA GLU A 15 -48.96 1.40 -22.14
C GLU A 15 -47.97 0.48 -22.87
N LYS A 16 -46.68 0.85 -22.92
CA LYS A 16 -45.62 -0.01 -23.47
C LYS A 16 -45.46 -1.33 -22.70
N ALA A 17 -45.62 -1.31 -21.38
CA ALA A 17 -45.55 -2.52 -20.56
C ALA A 17 -46.75 -3.46 -20.83
N ALA A 18 -47.96 -2.91 -21.01
CA ALA A 18 -49.14 -3.69 -21.38
C ALA A 18 -48.98 -4.32 -22.78
N ILE A 19 -48.49 -3.54 -23.74
CA ILE A 19 -48.17 -4.03 -25.10
C ILE A 19 -47.11 -5.15 -25.04
N ALA A 20 -46.05 -4.97 -24.25
CA ALA A 20 -45.00 -5.98 -24.08
C ALA A 20 -45.55 -7.27 -23.44
N SER A 21 -46.41 -7.16 -22.43
CA SER A 21 -47.05 -8.32 -21.79
C SER A 21 -47.93 -9.08 -22.79
N ASN A 22 -48.74 -8.37 -23.58
CA ASN A 22 -49.58 -8.98 -24.61
C ASN A 22 -48.75 -9.67 -25.70
N PHE A 23 -47.61 -9.09 -26.07
CA PHE A 23 -46.66 -9.68 -27.02
C PHE A 23 -46.01 -10.95 -26.44
N GLU A 24 -45.57 -10.95 -25.18
CA GLU A 24 -45.02 -12.12 -24.51
C GLU A 24 -46.05 -13.27 -24.40
N SER A 25 -47.32 -12.96 -24.12
CA SER A 25 -48.41 -13.95 -24.14
C SER A 25 -48.61 -14.56 -25.53
N LEU A 26 -48.56 -13.75 -26.60
CA LEU A 26 -48.61 -14.23 -27.98
C LEU A 26 -47.44 -15.17 -28.31
N LEU A 27 -46.23 -14.85 -27.83
CA LEU A 27 -45.05 -15.71 -28.02
C LEU A 27 -45.22 -17.08 -27.34
N ARG A 28 -45.79 -17.11 -26.13
CA ARG A 28 -46.16 -18.37 -25.44
C ARG A 28 -47.23 -19.15 -26.22
N GLU A 29 -48.31 -18.47 -26.62
CA GLU A 29 -49.45 -19.09 -27.33
C GLU A 29 -49.03 -19.72 -28.68
N LYS A 30 -48.13 -19.06 -29.41
CA LYS A 30 -47.60 -19.58 -30.68
C LYS A 30 -46.48 -20.62 -30.50
N GLY A 31 -46.10 -20.95 -29.27
CA GLY A 31 -45.14 -22.02 -28.97
C GLY A 31 -43.69 -21.64 -29.25
N VAL A 32 -43.30 -20.38 -29.03
CA VAL A 32 -41.90 -19.96 -29.14
C VAL A 32 -41.11 -20.56 -27.99
N CYS A 33 -40.07 -21.33 -28.31
CA CYS A 33 -39.16 -21.97 -27.35
C CYS A 33 -37.73 -21.41 -27.41
N GLY A 34 -36.86 -21.80 -26.46
CA GLY A 34 -35.46 -21.34 -26.37
C GLY A 34 -34.57 -21.59 -27.60
N THR A 35 -35.01 -22.41 -28.56
CA THR A 35 -34.31 -22.66 -29.85
C THR A 35 -34.99 -22.01 -31.05
N SER A 36 -36.06 -21.24 -30.82
CA SER A 36 -36.85 -20.61 -31.88
C SER A 36 -36.09 -19.46 -32.54
N ARG A 37 -36.12 -19.43 -33.87
CA ARG A 37 -35.47 -18.39 -34.68
C ARG A 37 -36.49 -17.35 -35.13
N TRP A 38 -36.15 -16.07 -34.95
CA TRP A 38 -36.96 -14.92 -35.33
C TRP A 38 -37.53 -15.05 -36.75
N ASP A 39 -36.67 -15.34 -37.73
CA ASP A 39 -37.04 -15.35 -39.15
C ASP A 39 -38.09 -16.42 -39.51
N ARG A 40 -38.19 -17.50 -38.73
CA ARG A 40 -39.18 -18.58 -38.94
C ARG A 40 -40.51 -18.32 -38.25
N PHE A 41 -40.51 -17.57 -37.14
CA PHE A 41 -41.71 -17.26 -36.39
C PHE A 41 -42.37 -15.95 -36.81
N MET A 42 -41.63 -15.03 -37.44
CA MET A 42 -42.14 -13.75 -37.91
C MET A 42 -43.39 -13.90 -38.79
N SER A 43 -43.34 -14.79 -39.79
CA SER A 43 -44.49 -15.04 -40.70
C SER A 43 -45.70 -15.67 -40.01
N LYS A 44 -45.54 -16.28 -38.83
CA LYS A 44 -46.63 -16.86 -38.04
C LYS A 44 -47.21 -15.87 -37.03
N LEU A 45 -46.40 -14.88 -36.64
CA LEU A 45 -46.79 -13.81 -35.72
C LEU A 45 -47.41 -12.63 -36.47
N SER A 46 -47.02 -12.38 -37.73
CA SER A 46 -47.53 -11.28 -38.57
C SER A 46 -49.02 -11.31 -38.88
N SER A 47 -49.70 -12.42 -38.60
CA SER A 47 -51.14 -12.56 -38.81
C SER A 47 -51.98 -12.12 -37.60
N ASP A 48 -51.37 -11.79 -36.46
CA ASP A 48 -52.07 -11.45 -35.22
C ASP A 48 -52.02 -9.94 -34.95
N GLU A 49 -53.16 -9.33 -34.60
CA GLU A 49 -53.26 -7.90 -34.29
C GLU A 49 -52.33 -7.47 -33.14
N ARG A 50 -52.03 -8.38 -32.21
CA ARG A 50 -51.11 -8.14 -31.08
C ARG A 50 -49.64 -8.04 -31.53
N TYR A 51 -49.29 -8.59 -32.70
CA TYR A 51 -47.99 -8.38 -33.32
C TYR A 51 -47.88 -6.99 -33.94
N ASP A 52 -48.97 -6.49 -34.52
CA ASP A 52 -49.02 -5.15 -35.13
C ASP A 52 -49.08 -4.01 -34.11
N ALA A 53 -49.60 -4.27 -32.91
CA ALA A 53 -49.60 -3.32 -31.78
C ALA A 53 -48.19 -2.83 -31.38
N VAL A 54 -47.15 -3.61 -31.64
CA VAL A 54 -45.76 -3.17 -31.46
C VAL A 54 -45.31 -2.49 -32.75
N SER A 55 -45.45 -1.17 -32.90
CA SER A 55 -45.20 -0.50 -34.19
C SER A 55 -43.75 -0.60 -34.72
N VAL A 56 -42.76 -0.80 -33.85
CA VAL A 56 -41.33 -0.80 -34.21
C VAL A 56 -40.80 -2.23 -34.38
N HIS A 57 -40.42 -2.62 -35.60
CA HIS A 57 -39.87 -3.94 -35.90
C HIS A 57 -38.63 -4.32 -35.05
N ALA A 58 -37.75 -3.36 -34.79
CA ALA A 58 -36.58 -3.55 -33.92
C ALA A 58 -36.99 -3.89 -32.47
N GLU A 59 -38.10 -3.33 -32.00
CA GLU A 59 -38.62 -3.58 -30.65
C GLU A 59 -39.26 -4.97 -30.57
N ARG A 60 -40.00 -5.40 -31.60
CA ARG A 60 -40.53 -6.77 -31.71
C ARG A 60 -39.40 -7.81 -31.61
N ARG A 61 -38.32 -7.60 -32.36
CA ARG A 61 -37.14 -8.49 -32.35
C ARG A 61 -36.47 -8.52 -30.98
N ARG A 62 -36.28 -7.35 -30.36
CA ARG A 62 -35.69 -7.25 -29.01
C ARG A 62 -36.52 -7.98 -27.96
N MET A 63 -37.86 -7.86 -27.99
CA MET A 63 -38.75 -8.56 -27.07
C MET A 63 -38.70 -10.08 -27.29
N PHE A 64 -38.67 -10.53 -28.53
CA PHE A 64 -38.54 -11.95 -28.87
C PHE A 64 -37.21 -12.55 -28.43
N GLU A 65 -36.08 -11.90 -28.72
CA GLU A 65 -34.76 -12.39 -28.28
C GLU A 65 -34.64 -12.42 -26.76
N LYS A 66 -35.23 -11.44 -26.07
CA LYS A 66 -35.32 -11.44 -24.60
C LYS A 66 -36.16 -12.62 -24.10
N PHE A 67 -37.29 -12.89 -24.73
CA PHE A 67 -38.16 -14.02 -24.39
C PHE A 67 -37.48 -15.37 -24.63
N VAL A 68 -36.83 -15.56 -25.79
CA VAL A 68 -36.08 -16.79 -26.11
C VAL A 68 -34.92 -17.00 -25.15
N ARG A 69 -34.18 -15.95 -24.80
CA ARG A 69 -33.07 -16.02 -23.83
C ARG A 69 -33.53 -16.39 -22.42
N ASN A 70 -34.72 -15.91 -22.05
CA ASN A 70 -35.31 -16.15 -20.73
C ASN A 70 -36.36 -17.27 -20.76
N TYR A 71 -36.42 -18.06 -21.83
CA TYR A 71 -37.41 -19.11 -21.98
C TYR A 71 -37.12 -20.23 -20.98
N VAL A 72 -37.97 -20.31 -19.95
CA VAL A 72 -38.05 -21.46 -19.05
C VAL A 72 -39.22 -22.31 -19.54
N PRO A 73 -39.02 -23.61 -19.85
CA PRO A 73 -40.12 -24.48 -20.23
C PRO A 73 -41.16 -24.51 -19.10
N ASP A 74 -42.43 -24.25 -19.45
CA ASP A 74 -43.58 -24.14 -18.53
C ASP A 74 -43.89 -25.45 -17.76
N GLU A 75 -43.13 -26.54 -17.97
CA GLU A 75 -43.23 -27.76 -17.16
C GLU A 75 -42.51 -27.69 -15.80
N LYS A 76 -41.87 -26.57 -15.45
CA LYS A 76 -41.11 -26.42 -14.20
C LYS A 76 -41.68 -25.46 -13.17
N GLU A 77 -42.72 -24.70 -13.46
CA GLU A 77 -43.28 -23.76 -12.47
C GLU A 77 -44.19 -24.43 -11.42
N GLU A 78 -44.59 -25.70 -11.60
CA GLU A 78 -45.23 -26.48 -10.52
C GLU A 78 -44.25 -27.29 -9.65
N ASP A 79 -42.96 -27.43 -10.02
CA ASP A 79 -41.98 -28.29 -9.31
C ASP A 79 -40.96 -27.50 -8.44
N ASP A 80 -40.94 -26.16 -8.49
CA ASP A 80 -40.10 -25.38 -7.57
C ASP A 80 -40.68 -25.30 -6.14
N SER A 81 -41.94 -25.70 -5.95
CA SER A 81 -42.55 -25.83 -4.61
C SER A 81 -42.35 -27.20 -3.96
N LYS A 82 -41.93 -28.23 -4.71
CA LYS A 82 -41.81 -29.61 -4.22
C LYS A 82 -40.39 -30.15 -4.07
N LYS A 83 -39.38 -29.51 -4.66
CA LYS A 83 -37.98 -29.96 -4.56
C LYS A 83 -37.25 -29.58 -3.26
N LYS A 84 -37.97 -29.13 -2.23
CA LYS A 84 -37.44 -28.97 -0.86
C LYS A 84 -37.55 -30.23 0.00
N LYS A 85 -38.04 -31.36 -0.51
CA LYS A 85 -38.08 -32.63 0.23
C LYS A 85 -37.84 -33.86 -0.66
N THR A 86 -36.60 -34.08 -1.08
CA THR A 86 -36.09 -35.44 -1.37
C THR A 86 -34.85 -35.70 -0.49
N PRO A 87 -34.93 -36.57 0.53
CA PRO A 87 -33.82 -36.82 1.46
C PRO A 87 -32.89 -37.91 0.92
N GLY A 88 -32.31 -37.72 -0.28
CA GLY A 88 -31.56 -38.79 -0.95
C GLY A 88 -30.33 -38.42 -1.79
N GLY A 89 -30.05 -37.13 -2.03
CA GLY A 89 -28.92 -36.71 -2.88
C GLY A 89 -28.10 -35.52 -2.37
N GLY A 90 -28.42 -34.96 -1.21
CA GLY A 90 -27.74 -33.76 -0.67
C GLY A 90 -26.50 -34.03 0.19
N ALA A 91 -26.27 -35.28 0.61
CA ALA A 91 -25.17 -35.63 1.50
C ALA A 91 -23.81 -35.67 0.77
N GLU A 92 -23.73 -36.29 -0.40
CA GLU A 92 -22.46 -36.39 -1.15
C GLU A 92 -22.00 -35.04 -1.74
N ASP A 93 -22.94 -34.21 -2.21
CA ASP A 93 -22.64 -32.89 -2.78
C ASP A 93 -22.14 -31.90 -1.69
N GLY A 94 -22.71 -31.98 -0.47
CA GLY A 94 -22.26 -31.22 0.69
C GLY A 94 -20.85 -31.60 1.16
N ASP A 95 -20.54 -32.90 1.20
CA ASP A 95 -19.24 -33.43 1.62
C ASP A 95 -18.11 -33.03 0.65
N VAL A 96 -18.41 -33.01 -0.66
CA VAL A 96 -17.47 -32.53 -1.70
C VAL A 96 -17.24 -31.02 -1.59
N LYS A 97 -18.28 -30.24 -1.33
CA LYS A 97 -18.19 -28.78 -1.15
C LYS A 97 -17.41 -28.40 0.11
N GLU A 98 -17.61 -29.11 1.21
CA GLU A 98 -16.86 -28.90 2.46
C GLU A 98 -15.37 -29.26 2.30
N LYS A 99 -15.05 -30.38 1.63
CA LYS A 99 -13.66 -30.74 1.32
C LYS A 99 -12.99 -29.73 0.39
N ALA A 100 -13.73 -29.18 -0.58
CA ALA A 100 -13.22 -28.11 -1.45
C ALA A 100 -12.93 -26.83 -0.67
N ALA A 101 -13.85 -26.39 0.19
CA ALA A 101 -13.68 -25.23 1.06
C ALA A 101 -12.50 -25.40 2.03
N LYS A 102 -12.33 -26.58 2.63
CA LYS A 102 -11.18 -26.88 3.49
C LYS A 102 -9.86 -26.82 2.72
N ARG A 103 -9.81 -27.37 1.50
CA ARG A 103 -8.61 -27.29 0.63
C ARG A 103 -8.28 -25.86 0.21
N GLU A 104 -9.31 -25.03 -0.01
CA GLU A 104 -9.17 -23.61 -0.32
C GLU A 104 -8.68 -22.80 0.89
N GLU A 105 -9.25 -23.04 2.07
CA GLU A 105 -8.80 -22.43 3.33
C GLU A 105 -7.34 -22.81 3.64
N GLU A 106 -6.97 -24.08 3.42
CA GLU A 106 -5.58 -24.50 3.59
C GLU A 106 -4.64 -23.85 2.56
N ARG A 107 -5.07 -23.61 1.32
CA ARG A 107 -4.29 -22.86 0.33
C ARG A 107 -4.11 -21.41 0.77
N TRP A 108 -5.19 -20.76 1.18
CA TRP A 108 -5.15 -19.40 1.73
C TRP A 108 -4.20 -19.30 2.92
N LYS A 109 -4.25 -20.25 3.87
CA LYS A 109 -3.33 -20.27 5.03
C LYS A 109 -1.87 -20.39 4.60
N ARG A 110 -1.56 -21.23 3.62
CA ARG A 110 -0.19 -21.37 3.08
C ARG A 110 0.28 -20.10 2.38
N GLU A 111 -0.58 -19.50 1.55
CA GLU A 111 -0.29 -18.24 0.86
C GLU A 111 -0.13 -17.07 1.84
N ASP A 112 -0.97 -16.98 2.86
CA ASP A 112 -0.87 -15.97 3.92
C ASP A 112 0.43 -16.12 4.71
N LYS A 113 0.80 -17.35 5.06
CA LYS A 113 2.09 -17.63 5.71
C LYS A 113 3.26 -17.16 4.86
N VAL A 114 3.28 -17.49 3.57
CA VAL A 114 4.33 -17.03 2.64
C VAL A 114 4.35 -15.51 2.52
N ARG A 115 3.18 -14.86 2.43
CA ARG A 115 3.08 -13.39 2.37
C ARG A 115 3.64 -12.73 3.63
N ARG A 116 3.31 -13.26 4.81
CA ARG A 116 3.80 -12.76 6.10
C ARG A 116 5.32 -12.97 6.25
N GLU A 117 5.83 -14.12 5.84
CA GLU A 117 7.28 -14.39 5.86
C GLU A 117 8.04 -13.43 4.94
N ARG A 118 7.55 -13.22 3.71
CA ARG A 118 8.14 -12.24 2.77
C ARG A 118 8.09 -10.81 3.32
N ALA A 119 6.98 -10.42 3.94
CA ALA A 119 6.84 -9.10 4.55
C ALA A 119 7.82 -8.92 5.73
N ALA A 120 7.95 -9.93 6.60
CA ALA A 120 8.88 -9.92 7.72
C ALA A 120 10.35 -9.87 7.25
N GLU A 121 10.70 -10.60 6.20
CA GLU A 121 12.03 -10.54 5.60
C GLU A 121 12.32 -9.17 4.95
N ALA A 122 11.36 -8.62 4.20
CA ALA A 122 11.49 -7.28 3.63
C ALA A 122 11.66 -6.22 4.73
N GLU A 123 10.93 -6.32 5.84
CA GLU A 123 11.10 -5.43 6.99
C GLU A 123 12.48 -5.60 7.65
N ARG A 124 12.96 -6.84 7.80
CA ARG A 124 14.32 -7.12 8.32
C ARG A 124 15.38 -6.46 7.46
N ILE A 125 15.32 -6.65 6.14
CA ILE A 125 16.24 -6.03 5.17
C ILE A 125 16.14 -4.50 5.23
N ALA A 126 14.93 -3.93 5.30
CA ALA A 126 14.75 -2.49 5.40
C ALA A 126 15.35 -1.91 6.70
N ARG A 127 15.21 -2.63 7.82
CA ARG A 127 15.80 -2.27 9.11
C ARG A 127 17.33 -2.27 9.05
N GLU A 128 17.92 -3.30 8.45
CA GLU A 128 19.37 -3.40 8.26
C GLU A 128 19.90 -2.28 7.35
N ARG A 129 19.20 -2.00 6.24
CA ARG A 129 19.54 -0.88 5.34
C ARG A 129 19.49 0.46 6.07
N ARG A 130 18.45 0.72 6.86
CA ARG A 130 18.35 1.95 7.68
C ARG A 130 19.49 2.04 8.70
N ARG A 131 19.84 0.93 9.36
CA ARG A 131 20.97 0.88 10.30
C ARG A 131 22.29 1.22 9.60
N PHE A 132 22.57 0.60 8.46
CA PHE A 132 23.78 0.87 7.70
C PHE A 132 23.83 2.32 7.21
N GLN A 133 22.71 2.83 6.66
CA GLN A 133 22.61 4.22 6.20
C GLN A 133 22.88 5.22 7.34
N ARG A 134 22.33 4.97 8.54
CA ARG A 134 22.59 5.80 9.73
C ARG A 134 24.04 5.72 10.18
N ALA A 135 24.63 4.52 10.23
CA ALA A 135 26.03 4.35 10.58
C ALA A 135 26.96 5.08 9.59
N SER A 136 26.71 4.94 8.29
CA SER A 136 27.45 5.66 7.26
C SER A 136 27.24 7.18 7.32
N ALA A 137 26.05 7.64 7.72
CA ALA A 137 25.79 9.07 7.91
C ALA A 137 26.53 9.61 9.14
N ALA A 138 26.57 8.86 10.25
CA ALA A 138 27.34 9.21 11.44
C ALA A 138 28.82 9.38 11.13
N THR A 139 29.45 8.39 10.47
CA THR A 139 30.87 8.50 10.08
C THR A 139 31.15 9.71 9.17
N ARG A 140 30.24 10.01 8.24
CA ARG A 140 30.37 11.20 7.38
C ARG A 140 30.24 12.50 8.17
N PHE A 141 29.33 12.54 9.13
CA PHE A 141 29.15 13.68 10.02
C PHE A 141 30.33 13.88 10.96
N ASP A 142 30.91 12.80 11.52
CA ASP A 142 32.13 12.87 12.34
C ASP A 142 33.33 13.43 11.54
N ALA A 143 33.44 13.05 10.26
CA ALA A 143 34.45 13.63 9.36
C ALA A 143 34.21 15.14 9.15
N LEU A 144 32.95 15.56 8.96
CA LEU A 144 32.59 16.98 8.87
C LEU A 144 32.97 17.74 10.16
N LEU A 145 32.69 17.17 11.33
CA LEU A 145 33.07 17.76 12.61
C LEU A 145 34.59 17.94 12.72
N THR A 146 35.36 16.92 12.31
CA THR A 146 36.83 16.98 12.30
C THR A 146 37.36 18.07 11.36
N GLU A 147 36.74 18.24 10.19
CA GLU A 147 37.15 19.23 9.19
C GLU A 147 36.81 20.67 9.63
N THR A 148 35.65 20.86 10.26
CA THR A 148 35.00 22.17 10.47
C THR A 148 35.13 22.71 11.90
N VAL A 149 35.09 21.82 12.91
CA VAL A 149 35.10 22.17 14.34
C VAL A 149 36.45 21.77 14.93
N ARG A 150 37.37 22.72 15.04
CA ARG A 150 38.71 22.53 15.62
C ARG A 150 38.88 23.20 16.98
N ASP A 151 38.00 24.15 17.28
CA ASP A 151 38.01 24.91 18.52
C ASP A 151 37.30 24.13 19.64
N PRO A 152 38.00 23.81 20.75
CA PRO A 152 37.41 23.09 21.89
C PRO A 152 36.36 23.91 22.67
N GLU A 153 36.25 25.22 22.46
CA GLU A 153 35.22 26.06 23.10
C GLU A 153 34.00 26.32 22.19
N SER A 154 33.98 25.74 20.99
CA SER A 154 32.89 25.93 20.04
C SER A 154 31.57 25.42 20.61
N THR A 155 30.51 26.22 20.47
CA THR A 155 29.15 25.81 20.83
C THR A 155 28.40 25.21 19.64
N TRP A 156 27.34 24.44 19.91
CA TRP A 156 26.46 23.90 18.86
C TRP A 156 25.85 25.02 18.02
N ALA A 157 25.41 26.11 18.66
CA ALA A 157 24.76 27.24 17.99
C ALA A 157 25.69 27.92 16.98
N ASP A 158 26.98 28.06 17.31
CA ASP A 158 27.98 28.74 16.47
C ASP A 158 28.52 27.83 15.35
N ALA A 159 28.50 26.51 15.57
CA ALA A 159 28.94 25.52 14.59
C ALA A 159 27.83 25.18 13.58
N LEU A 160 26.57 25.17 14.00
CA LEU A 160 25.45 24.68 13.20
C LEU A 160 25.30 25.35 11.82
N PRO A 161 25.44 26.67 11.65
CA PRO A 161 25.36 27.30 10.33
C PRO A 161 26.48 26.83 9.39
N ARG A 162 27.69 26.60 9.92
CA ARG A 162 28.85 26.11 9.16
C ARG A 162 28.67 24.64 8.77
N LEU A 163 28.16 23.82 9.69
CA LEU A 163 27.88 22.41 9.44
C LEU A 163 26.76 22.23 8.38
N ARG A 164 25.71 23.06 8.43
CA ARG A 164 24.62 23.05 7.44
C ARG A 164 25.02 23.64 6.09
N GLY A 165 26.05 24.48 6.05
CA GLY A 165 26.61 25.03 4.82
C GLY A 165 27.49 24.04 4.04
N ASP A 166 27.66 22.81 4.54
CA ASP A 166 28.42 21.75 3.86
C ASP A 166 27.82 21.42 2.49
N VAL A 167 28.65 21.47 1.45
CA VAL A 167 28.25 21.19 0.06
C VAL A 167 27.76 19.73 -0.10
N GLN A 168 28.32 18.81 0.69
CA GLN A 168 27.90 17.41 0.70
C GLN A 168 26.62 17.17 1.51
N ASN A 169 26.09 18.23 2.14
CA ASN A 169 24.87 18.22 2.93
C ASN A 169 24.84 17.11 4.00
N ARG A 170 26.00 16.86 4.63
CA ARG A 170 26.16 15.80 5.64
C ARG A 170 25.37 16.09 6.93
N ALA A 171 25.00 17.35 7.17
CA ALA A 171 24.22 17.82 8.32
C ALA A 171 22.77 18.23 7.95
N ALA A 172 22.20 17.63 6.90
CA ALA A 172 20.84 17.94 6.43
C ALA A 172 19.77 17.69 7.51
N VAL A 173 18.73 18.55 7.55
CA VAL A 173 17.57 18.38 8.44
C VAL A 173 16.81 17.09 8.17
N ASP A 174 16.62 16.79 6.89
CA ASP A 174 15.82 15.65 6.43
C ASP A 174 16.70 14.40 6.25
N GLY A 175 17.87 14.40 6.89
CA GLY A 175 18.88 13.37 6.78
C GLY A 175 18.58 12.12 7.62
N PRO A 176 19.43 11.09 7.51
CA PRO A 176 19.30 9.87 8.32
C PRO A 176 19.53 10.08 9.82
N LEU A 177 20.23 11.15 10.20
CA LEU A 177 20.53 11.51 11.58
C LEU A 177 19.57 12.60 12.05
N SER A 178 19.02 12.44 13.25
CA SER A 178 18.25 13.50 13.89
C SER A 178 19.14 14.63 14.41
N GLU A 179 18.57 15.82 14.62
CA GLU A 179 19.31 16.95 15.20
C GLU A 179 19.90 16.63 16.58
N ARG A 180 19.20 15.84 17.39
CA ARG A 180 19.71 15.35 18.68
C ARG A 180 20.96 14.50 18.50
N GLU A 181 20.95 13.55 17.56
CA GLU A 181 22.14 12.71 17.30
C GLU A 181 23.32 13.52 16.76
N MET A 182 23.06 14.50 15.89
CA MET A 182 24.10 15.40 15.40
C MET A 182 24.68 16.24 16.53
N ARG A 183 23.83 16.73 17.44
CA ARG A 183 24.27 17.46 18.63
C ARG A 183 25.09 16.58 19.57
N ASP A 184 24.64 15.36 19.86
CA ASP A 184 25.37 14.41 20.72
C ASP A 184 26.75 14.07 20.13
N ALA A 185 26.85 13.89 18.81
CA ALA A 185 28.11 13.68 18.10
C ALA A 185 29.03 14.91 18.18
N PHE A 186 28.48 16.12 18.02
CA PHE A 186 29.22 17.36 18.19
C PHE A 186 29.76 17.52 19.61
N GLU A 187 28.93 17.33 20.63
CA GLU A 187 29.33 17.44 22.04
C GLU A 187 30.41 16.39 22.40
N THR A 188 30.29 15.18 21.84
CA THR A 188 31.32 14.14 21.96
C THR A 188 32.64 14.55 21.33
N HIS A 189 32.60 15.12 20.12
CA HIS A 189 33.78 15.62 19.41
C HIS A 189 34.47 16.76 20.16
N VAL A 190 33.72 17.78 20.58
CA VAL A 190 34.25 18.92 21.36
C VAL A 190 34.84 18.45 22.70
N SER A 191 34.17 17.53 23.39
CA SER A 191 34.73 16.91 24.60
C SER A 191 36.04 16.16 24.31
N GLY A 192 36.16 15.53 23.15
CA GLY A 192 37.41 14.91 22.68
C GLY A 192 38.53 15.93 22.45
N LEU A 193 38.22 17.06 21.81
CA LEU A 193 39.17 18.15 21.61
C LEU A 193 39.67 18.73 22.95
N LEU A 194 38.75 18.97 23.90
CA LEU A 194 39.09 19.44 25.24
C LEU A 194 40.01 18.45 25.98
N ARG A 195 39.70 17.15 25.92
CA ARG A 195 40.55 16.12 26.55
C ARG A 195 41.94 16.09 25.92
N LYS A 196 42.03 16.22 24.59
CA LYS A 196 43.32 16.27 23.89
C LYS A 196 44.11 17.52 24.29
N ALA A 197 43.48 18.70 24.26
CA ALA A 197 44.13 19.95 24.67
C ALA A 197 44.64 19.89 26.12
N ALA A 198 43.87 19.26 27.03
CA ALA A 198 44.30 19.05 28.41
C ALA A 198 45.49 18.08 28.52
N ALA A 199 45.51 17.01 27.72
CA ALA A 199 46.64 16.08 27.68
C ALA A 199 47.91 16.75 27.14
N ASP A 200 47.79 17.50 26.03
CA ASP A 200 48.90 18.24 25.42
C ASP A 200 49.44 19.31 26.40
N ALA A 201 48.56 20.02 27.11
CA ALA A 201 48.95 20.99 28.14
C ALA A 201 49.68 20.32 29.31
N ARG A 202 49.21 19.15 29.75
CA ARG A 202 49.86 18.37 30.80
C ARG A 202 51.27 17.93 30.38
N GLU A 203 51.43 17.39 29.18
CA GLU A 203 52.73 16.98 28.64
C GLU A 203 53.70 18.17 28.56
N ALA A 204 53.22 19.33 28.09
CA ALA A 204 54.02 20.55 28.05
C ALA A 204 54.45 21.04 29.46
N LEU A 205 53.59 20.89 30.47
CA LEU A 205 53.93 21.21 31.85
C LEU A 205 54.95 20.22 32.43
N GLU A 206 54.76 18.92 32.21
CA GLU A 206 55.70 17.88 32.64
C GLU A 206 57.09 18.12 32.02
N ALA A 207 57.16 18.41 30.72
CA ALA A 207 58.41 18.73 30.05
C ALA A 207 59.11 19.98 30.65
N LYS A 208 58.35 21.03 30.98
CA LYS A 208 58.89 22.24 31.64
C LYS A 208 59.39 21.95 33.05
N ILE A 209 58.66 21.14 33.82
CA ILE A 209 59.07 20.74 35.17
C ILE A 209 60.39 19.96 35.11
N VAL A 210 60.50 19.01 34.18
CA VAL A 210 61.74 18.23 33.99
C VAL A 210 62.90 19.12 33.58
N ALA A 211 62.68 20.06 32.64
CA ALA A 211 63.73 20.98 32.20
C ALA A 211 64.19 21.93 33.32
N HIS A 212 63.27 22.45 34.14
CA HIS A 212 63.63 23.29 35.28
C HIS A 212 64.37 22.51 36.36
N ALA A 213 63.87 21.33 36.73
CA ALA A 213 64.54 20.48 37.70
C ALA A 213 65.95 20.08 37.25
N ALA A 214 66.18 19.83 35.95
CA ALA A 214 67.51 19.55 35.43
C ALA A 214 68.45 20.77 35.48
N SER A 215 67.92 21.99 35.36
CA SER A 215 68.70 23.23 35.52
C SER A 215 69.15 23.42 36.97
N ASP A 216 68.26 23.17 37.93
CA ASP A 216 68.55 23.34 39.35
C ASP A 216 69.74 22.47 39.83
N PHE A 217 69.96 21.30 39.22
CA PHE A 217 71.12 20.44 39.54
C PHE A 217 72.43 20.83 38.84
N LEU A 218 72.38 21.63 37.77
CA LEU A 218 73.58 22.08 37.06
C LEU A 218 74.12 23.38 37.67
N ASP A 219 73.24 24.27 38.13
CA ASP A 219 73.64 25.48 38.85
C ASP A 219 74.33 25.13 40.18
N ASP A 220 73.91 24.06 40.88
CA ASP A 220 74.57 23.57 42.11
C ASP A 220 75.98 22.97 41.84
N GLU A 221 76.26 22.39 40.66
CA GLU A 221 77.59 21.86 40.31
C GLU A 221 78.58 22.97 39.89
N GLU A 222 78.10 24.03 39.23
CA GLU A 222 78.95 25.18 38.87
C GLU A 222 79.32 26.04 40.09
N GLU A 223 78.45 26.16 41.10
CA GLU A 223 78.78 26.86 42.36
C GLU A 223 79.81 26.10 43.22
N GLU A 224 79.88 24.76 43.17
CA GLU A 224 80.91 23.97 43.89
C GLU A 224 82.29 23.98 43.19
N GLU A 225 82.38 24.25 41.88
CA GLU A 225 83.67 24.35 41.17
C GLU A 225 84.34 25.75 41.27
N GLU A 226 83.60 26.78 41.70
CA GLU A 226 84.12 28.16 41.84
C GLU A 226 84.62 28.53 43.27
N GLU A 227 84.46 27.68 44.29
CA GLU A 227 85.02 27.85 45.66
C GLU A 227 86.39 27.15 45.89
#